data_AF-G0L709-F1
#
_entry.id   AF-G0L709-F1
#
_cell.length_a   1.000
_cell.length_b   1.000
_cell.length_c   1.000
_cell.angle_alpha   90.00
_cell.angle_beta   90.00
_cell.angle_gamma   90.00
#
_symmetry.space_group_name_H-M   'P 1'
#
loop_
_entity.id
_entity.type
_entity.pdbx_description
1 polymer ?
#
loop_
_entity_poly.entity_id
_entity_poly.type
_entity_poly.pdbx_seq_one_letter_code
_entity_poly.pdbx_strand_id
1 'polypeptide(L)'
;MLADNNKQSEVETTRSDAGIGTFLKGNGKGTFVLVPNLQSGFFADKDVRNIAALNTKGSKFILVANNDGYHNLFKLNQDIE
;
A
#
# COMPACT_ATOMS: atom_id res chain seq x y z
N MET A 1 4.04 -1.12 -5.02
CA MET A 1 3.37 -1.45 -3.75
C MET A 1 2.40 -2.56 -4.03
N LEU A 2 2.25 -3.49 -3.10
CA LEU A 2 1.21 -4.49 -3.13
C LEU A 2 0.36 -4.30 -1.87
N ALA A 3 -0.92 -4.00 -2.02
CA ALA A 3 -1.89 -4.07 -0.94
C ALA A 3 -3.29 -4.28 -1.54
N ASP A 4 -3.99 -5.29 -1.05
CA ASP A 4 -5.38 -5.62 -1.36
C ASP A 4 -5.78 -6.71 -0.37
N ASN A 5 -6.86 -6.49 0.38
CA ASN A 5 -7.29 -7.37 1.46
C ASN A 5 -8.81 -7.49 1.42
N ASN A 6 -9.37 -7.99 0.31
CA ASN A 6 -10.81 -8.16 0.16
C ASN A 6 -11.36 -9.21 1.13
N LYS A 7 -11.92 -8.73 2.25
CA LYS A 7 -12.50 -9.57 3.32
C LYS A 7 -13.96 -9.97 3.04
N GLN A 8 -14.57 -9.47 1.97
CA GLN A 8 -15.95 -9.76 1.58
C GLN A 8 -15.99 -10.46 0.23
N SER A 9 -15.30 -11.60 0.12
CA SER A 9 -15.41 -12.44 -1.06
C SER A 9 -16.73 -13.24 -1.04
N GLU A 10 -17.26 -13.54 -2.22
CA GLU A 10 -18.39 -14.46 -2.35
C GLU A 10 -18.02 -15.85 -1.79
N VAL A 11 -19.02 -16.66 -1.42
CA VAL A 11 -18.79 -17.95 -0.74
C VAL A 11 -17.86 -18.89 -1.51
N GLU A 12 -17.90 -18.84 -2.84
CA GLU A 12 -17.10 -19.67 -3.74
C GLU A 12 -15.76 -19.01 -4.14
N THR A 13 -15.56 -17.72 -3.85
CA THR A 13 -14.36 -16.99 -4.27
C THR A 13 -13.41 -16.83 -3.10
N THR A 14 -12.18 -17.32 -3.25
CA THR A 14 -11.13 -17.15 -2.24
C THR A 14 -10.80 -15.66 -2.05
N ARG A 15 -10.54 -15.25 -0.81
CA ARG A 15 -10.11 -13.89 -0.47
C ARG A 15 -8.82 -13.49 -1.22
N SER A 16 -8.75 -12.24 -1.66
CA SER A 16 -7.50 -11.58 -2.08
C SER A 16 -6.87 -10.96 -0.83
N ASP A 17 -5.64 -11.34 -0.50
CA ASP A 17 -4.99 -10.96 0.77
C ASP A 17 -3.50 -10.72 0.55
N ALA A 18 -3.10 -9.46 0.65
CA ALA A 18 -1.72 -8.99 0.59
C ALA A 18 -1.09 -8.87 1.99
N GLY A 19 -1.72 -9.46 3.02
CA GLY A 19 -1.27 -9.42 4.40
C GLY A 19 -1.30 -8.01 4.98
N ILE A 20 -0.13 -7.52 5.40
CA ILE A 20 0.03 -6.16 5.95
C ILE A 20 0.46 -5.13 4.88
N GLY A 21 0.44 -5.52 3.62
CA GLY A 21 0.95 -4.72 2.50
C GLY A 21 2.46 -4.77 2.36
N THR A 22 2.97 -4.51 1.16
CA THR A 22 4.40 -4.55 0.83
C THR A 22 4.84 -3.31 0.05
N PHE A 23 5.92 -2.66 0.51
CA PHE A 23 6.59 -1.60 -0.24
C PHE A 23 7.73 -2.16 -1.09
N LEU A 24 7.67 -1.88 -2.39
CA LEU A 24 8.67 -2.25 -3.38
C LEU A 24 9.27 -0.97 -3.95
N LYS A 25 10.53 -0.68 -3.62
CA LYS A 25 11.26 0.49 -4.11
C LYS A 25 11.84 0.16 -5.48
N GLY A 26 11.32 0.82 -6.52
CA GLY A 26 11.87 0.70 -7.86
C GLY A 26 13.20 1.44 -7.96
N ASN A 27 14.21 0.85 -8.61
CA ASN A 27 15.51 1.49 -8.83
C ASN A 27 15.63 2.20 -10.20
N GLY A 28 14.51 2.41 -10.89
CA GLY A 28 14.46 3.05 -12.21
C GLY A 28 14.96 2.19 -13.39
N LYS A 29 15.50 0.99 -13.13
CA LYS A 29 16.01 0.05 -14.14
C LYS A 29 15.10 -1.16 -14.38
N GLY A 30 13.84 -1.07 -13.97
CA GLY A 30 12.87 -2.17 -14.06
C GLY A 30 13.01 -3.24 -12.97
N THR A 31 13.87 -3.03 -11.97
CA THR A 31 13.99 -3.92 -10.81
C THR A 31 13.44 -3.27 -9.54
N PHE A 32 12.97 -4.10 -8.62
CA PHE A 32 12.36 -3.69 -7.37
C PHE A 32 13.10 -4.31 -6.20
N VAL A 33 13.35 -3.51 -5.17
CA VAL A 33 13.88 -3.98 -3.88
C VAL A 33 12.76 -3.97 -2.86
N LEU A 34 12.59 -5.08 -2.15
CA LEU A 34 11.70 -5.16 -1.01
C LEU A 34 12.25 -4.30 0.12
N VAL A 35 11.45 -3.36 0.60
CA VAL A 35 11.77 -2.59 1.80
C VAL A 35 10.91 -3.11 2.94
N PRO A 36 11.49 -3.54 4.07
CA PRO A 36 10.73 -4.01 5.22
C PRO A 36 9.68 -2.99 5.69
N ASN A 37 8.51 -3.46 6.15
CA ASN A 37 7.44 -2.58 6.64
C ASN A 37 7.90 -1.69 7.80
N LEU A 38 8.75 -2.22 8.69
CA LEU A 38 9.34 -1.46 9.79
C LEU A 38 10.23 -0.30 9.33
N GLN A 39 10.87 -0.43 8.17
CA GLN A 39 11.71 0.62 7.60
C GLN A 39 10.89 1.61 6.78
N SER A 40 9.94 1.11 5.97
CA SER A 40 9.10 1.96 5.12
C SER A 40 7.96 2.66 5.85
N GLY A 41 7.56 2.16 7.02
CA GLY A 41 6.37 2.61 7.75
C GLY A 41 5.05 2.30 7.03
N PHE A 42 5.08 1.50 5.95
CA PHE A 42 3.89 1.17 5.17
C PHE A 42 3.18 -0.05 5.76
N PHE A 43 2.00 0.17 6.34
CA PHE A 43 1.14 -0.88 6.90
C PHE A 43 -0.29 -0.70 6.37
N ALA A 44 -0.70 -1.60 5.48
CA ALA A 44 -2.02 -1.62 4.86
C ALA A 44 -2.74 -2.93 5.23
N ASP A 45 -3.06 -3.08 6.51
CA ASP A 45 -3.55 -4.31 7.16
C ASP A 45 -5.09 -4.38 7.32
N LYS A 46 -5.79 -3.35 6.85
CA LYS A 46 -7.27 -3.25 6.88
C LYS A 46 -7.90 -3.96 5.68
N ASP A 47 -9.21 -3.75 5.45
CA ASP A 47 -9.92 -4.21 4.24
C ASP A 47 -9.62 -3.26 3.07
N VAL A 48 -8.39 -3.34 2.55
CA VAL A 48 -7.89 -2.48 1.47
C VAL A 48 -8.64 -2.78 0.17
N ARG A 49 -9.20 -1.75 -0.46
CA ARG A 49 -9.92 -1.85 -1.74
C ARG A 49 -9.22 -1.16 -2.90
N ASN A 50 -8.43 -0.13 -2.62
CA ASN A 50 -7.69 0.58 -3.65
C ASN A 50 -6.51 1.34 -3.05
N ILE A 51 -5.50 1.60 -3.88
CA ILE A 51 -4.35 2.45 -3.57
C ILE A 51 -4.21 3.49 -4.68
N ALA A 52 -4.18 4.78 -4.30
CA ALA A 52 -3.98 5.88 -5.23
C ALA A 52 -2.74 6.70 -4.86
N ALA A 53 -1.92 7.03 -5.85
CA ALA A 53 -0.85 8.01 -5.69
C ALA A 53 -1.41 9.42 -5.92
N LEU A 54 -1.19 10.31 -4.96
CA LEU A 54 -1.62 11.70 -5.01
C LEU A 54 -0.38 12.60 -5.12
N ASN A 55 -0.37 13.48 -6.12
CA ASN A 55 0.68 14.48 -6.29
C ASN A 55 0.13 15.86 -5.91
N THR A 56 0.76 16.51 -4.93
CA THR A 56 0.46 17.88 -4.52
C THR A 56 1.64 18.79 -4.82
N LYS A 57 1.47 20.11 -4.69
CA LYS A 57 2.58 21.08 -4.82
C LYS A 57 3.61 20.86 -3.71
N GLY A 58 4.63 20.04 -4.00
CA GLY A 58 5.77 19.80 -3.11
C GLY A 58 5.70 18.51 -2.28
N SER A 59 4.68 17.66 -2.45
CA SER A 59 4.61 16.38 -1.72
C SER A 59 3.88 15.32 -2.53
N LYS A 60 4.35 14.07 -2.40
CA LYS A 60 3.67 12.89 -2.93
C LYS A 60 3.07 12.11 -1.77
N PHE A 61 1.84 11.67 -1.94
CA PHE A 61 1.13 10.88 -0.96
C PHE A 61 0.61 9.59 -1.58
N ILE A 62 0.43 8.58 -0.74
CA ILE A 62 -0.27 7.35 -1.08
C ILE A 62 -1.53 7.28 -0.22
N LEU A 63 -2.70 7.28 -0.87
CA LEU A 63 -3.98 7.05 -0.22
C LEU A 63 -4.33 5.57 -0.35
N VAL A 64 -4.59 4.92 0.78
CA VAL A 64 -5.12 3.56 0.85
C VAL A 64 -6.59 3.66 1.25
N ALA A 65 -7.46 3.33 0.30
CA ALA A 65 -8.89 3.25 0.54
C ALA A 65 -9.22 1.92 1.19
N ASN A 66 -9.86 2.00 2.35
CA ASN A 66 -10.30 0.84 3.12
C ASN A 66 -11.82 0.80 3.14
N ASN A 67 -12.40 -0.39 2.99
CA ASN A 67 -13.80 -0.62 3.28
C ASN A 67 -14.04 -0.64 4.79
N ASP A 68 -15.22 -0.20 5.22
CA ASP A 68 -15.69 -0.20 6.61
C ASP A 68 -14.67 0.34 7.64
N GLY A 69 -14.01 1.47 7.33
CA GLY A 69 -13.07 2.10 8.25
C GLY A 69 -12.32 3.30 7.67
N TYR A 70 -11.45 3.90 8.49
CA TYR A 70 -10.65 5.04 8.06
C TYR A 70 -9.63 4.66 6.99
N HIS A 71 -9.57 5.49 5.95
CA HIS A 71 -8.53 5.46 4.94
C HIS A 71 -7.18 5.85 5.53
N ASN A 72 -6.10 5.25 5.03
CA ASN A 72 -4.74 5.58 5.46
C ASN A 72 -4.09 6.49 4.42
N LEU A 73 -3.41 7.54 4.88
CA LEU A 73 -2.64 8.45 4.03
C LEU A 73 -1.17 8.40 4.44
N PHE A 74 -0.31 8.00 3.51
CA PHE A 74 1.13 7.96 3.70
C PHE A 74 1.77 9.11 2.92
N LYS A 75 2.73 9.80 3.53
CA LYS A 75 3.57 10.76 2.83
C LYS A 75 4.83 10.06 2.36
N LEU A 76 5.20 10.23 1.10
CA LEU A 76 6.45 9.70 0.58
C LEU A 76 7.61 10.63 0.97
N ASN A 77 8.53 10.12 1.78
CA ASN A 77 9.79 10.80 2.11
C ASN A 77 10.91 10.21 1.24
N GLN A 78 11.89 11.05 0.84
CA GLN A 78 12.97 10.60 -0.03
C GLN A 78 14.10 9.87 0.71
N ASP A 79 14.08 9.88 2.05
CA ASP A 79 15.21 9.47 2.91
C ASP A 79 15.21 7.98 3.29
N ILE A 80 14.49 7.13 2.56
CA ILE A 80 14.54 5.68 2.79
C ILE A 80 15.83 5.18 2.12
N GLU A 81 16.94 5.13 2.85
CA GLU A 81 18.18 4.47 2.40
C GLU A 81 17.99 2.96 2.24
#